data_AF-A0A167XYB4-F1
#
_entry.id   AF-A0A167XYB4-F1
#
_cell.length_a   1.000
_cell.length_b   1.000
_cell.length_c   1.000
_cell.angle_alpha   90.00
_cell.angle_beta   90.00
_cell.angle_gamma   90.00
#
_symmetry.space_group_name_H-M   'P 1'
#
loop_
_entity.id
_entity.type
_entity.pdbx_description
1 polymer ?
#
loop_
_entity_poly.entity_id
_entity_poly.type
_entity_poly.pdbx_seq_one_letter_code
_entity_poly.pdbx_strand_id
1 'polypeptide(L)'
;MPGRVLPTFTSAEVQSHKTAKSCYITLGPNVYDVTDFLDAHPGGGDLILEYAGQDVTDILKDEISHDHSDSAYEILDEYHIGFVSDVSAPGKTTTTTPTTVIETVTETNSGPVFANTGMSREEDLSIDTDYTQDFKTHKFLDLNKPLLMQLWNSNFSKEFYLEQIHRPRHYRGGESAPLFGNFLEPLSKTAWYVVPSIWLPCVAYGMMVGAAGLGSTAAAASYFTGGLCLWTLIEYVMHRFLFHIDHWLPDNRVGLTLHFLLHGIHHYLPMDKYRLVMPPTLFVFLAAPFWKLAHAVFYYNWYAAVSVFCGGVFGYICYDLTHYFLHHRNLPSYYKELKKYHLQHHFADFENGFGVTSRFWDRVFGTELVSPAPKGSKAQ
;
A
#
# COMPACT_ATOMS: atom_id res chain seq x y z
N MET A 1 -4.95 -17.70 13.61
CA MET A 1 -3.90 -18.70 13.91
C MET A 1 -3.21 -18.28 15.20
N PRO A 2 -2.78 -19.20 16.08
CA PRO A 2 -1.99 -18.83 17.25
C PRO A 2 -0.63 -18.29 16.79
N GLY A 3 -0.17 -17.16 17.34
CA GLY A 3 1.12 -16.57 17.02
C GLY A 3 2.25 -17.57 17.27
N ARG A 4 3.05 -17.85 16.24
CA ARG A 4 4.22 -18.73 16.35
C ARG A 4 5.28 -18.03 17.21
N VAL A 5 5.54 -18.58 18.38
CA VAL A 5 6.77 -18.28 19.13
C VAL A 5 7.91 -18.96 18.38
N LEU A 6 8.91 -18.19 17.93
CA LEU A 6 10.07 -18.75 17.24
C LEU A 6 10.93 -19.56 18.21
N PRO A 7 11.47 -20.72 17.79
CA PRO A 7 12.30 -21.58 18.63
C PRO A 7 13.64 -20.92 19.00
N THR A 8 14.29 -21.48 20.03
CA THR A 8 15.64 -21.12 20.45
C THR A 8 16.58 -22.28 20.13
N PHE A 9 17.72 -21.98 19.52
CA PHE A 9 18.74 -22.94 19.12
C PHE A 9 19.99 -22.78 19.99
N THR A 10 20.71 -23.87 20.19
CA THR A 10 22.07 -23.83 20.75
C THR A 10 23.09 -23.57 19.65
N SER A 11 24.23 -22.98 20.00
CA SER A 11 25.35 -22.77 19.06
C SER A 11 25.79 -24.08 18.40
N ALA A 12 25.73 -25.21 19.12
CA ALA A 12 26.06 -26.53 18.58
C ALA A 12 25.05 -27.04 17.53
N GLU A 13 23.75 -26.76 17.73
CA GLU A 13 22.71 -27.12 16.76
C GLU A 13 22.88 -26.34 15.46
N VAL A 14 23.07 -25.01 15.53
CA VAL A 14 23.32 -24.19 14.35
C VAL A 14 24.57 -24.67 13.60
N GLN A 15 25.65 -24.98 14.32
CA GLN A 15 26.88 -25.52 13.74
C GLN A 15 26.74 -26.92 13.13
N SER A 16 25.63 -27.62 13.33
CA SER A 16 25.38 -28.92 12.69
C SER A 16 24.78 -28.79 11.28
N HIS A 17 24.23 -27.61 10.95
CA HIS A 17 23.61 -27.30 9.66
C HIS A 17 24.61 -26.66 8.68
N LYS A 18 25.55 -27.48 8.18
CA LYS A 18 26.71 -27.05 7.35
C LYS A 18 26.73 -27.59 5.92
N THR A 19 25.58 -27.92 5.34
CA THR A 19 25.52 -28.56 4.02
C THR A 19 24.55 -27.86 3.09
N ALA A 20 24.69 -28.04 1.77
CA ALA A 20 23.75 -27.48 0.79
C ALA A 20 22.28 -27.93 0.95
N LYS A 21 22.03 -28.99 1.73
CA LYS A 21 20.67 -29.46 2.04
C LYS A 21 20.16 -28.99 3.39
N SER A 22 21.00 -28.32 4.16
CA SER A 22 20.71 -27.82 5.50
C SER A 22 21.80 -26.85 5.91
N CYS A 23 21.57 -25.55 5.66
CA CYS A 23 22.55 -24.47 5.77
C CYS A 23 22.00 -23.34 6.63
N TYR A 24 22.44 -23.26 7.89
CA TYR A 24 22.00 -22.21 8.81
C TYR A 24 23.12 -21.20 9.00
N ILE A 25 22.77 -19.93 9.20
CA ILE A 25 23.73 -18.87 9.52
C ILE A 25 23.17 -18.00 10.65
N THR A 26 24.03 -17.25 11.34
CA THR A 26 23.62 -16.31 12.39
C THR A 26 23.99 -14.87 12.07
N LEU A 27 23.13 -13.95 12.48
CA LEU A 27 23.41 -12.51 12.50
C LEU A 27 23.18 -12.02 13.93
N GLY A 28 24.24 -12.02 14.74
CA GLY A 28 24.14 -11.75 16.17
C GLY A 28 23.28 -12.83 16.86
N PRO A 29 22.19 -12.48 17.56
CA PRO A 29 21.36 -13.46 18.27
C PRO A 29 20.39 -14.22 17.35
N ASN A 30 20.21 -13.81 16.08
CA ASN A 30 19.21 -14.36 15.18
C ASN A 30 19.76 -15.53 14.35
N VAL A 31 18.93 -16.56 14.12
CA VAL A 31 19.23 -17.77 13.35
C VAL A 31 18.40 -17.78 12.08
N TYR A 32 19.04 -18.05 10.95
CA TYR A 32 18.42 -18.04 9.63
C TYR A 32 18.64 -19.37 8.92
N ASP A 33 17.58 -19.93 8.33
CA ASP A 33 17.66 -21.10 7.46
C ASP A 33 17.70 -20.66 5.99
N VAL A 34 18.91 -20.51 5.46
CA VAL A 34 19.15 -20.03 4.10
C VAL A 34 19.27 -21.16 3.08
N THR A 35 18.85 -22.38 3.43
CA THR A 35 18.98 -23.56 2.56
C THR A 35 18.33 -23.34 1.19
N ASP A 36 17.11 -22.81 1.15
CA ASP A 36 16.37 -22.54 -0.08
C ASP A 36 16.88 -21.28 -0.82
N PHE A 37 17.69 -20.45 -0.15
CA PHE A 37 18.25 -19.23 -0.71
C PHE A 37 19.57 -19.45 -1.46
N LEU A 38 20.26 -20.57 -1.22
CA LEU A 38 21.57 -20.85 -1.81
C LEU A 38 21.59 -20.67 -3.34
N ASP A 39 20.56 -21.16 -4.04
CA ASP A 39 20.44 -21.07 -5.51
C ASP A 39 19.99 -19.68 -6.00
N ALA A 40 19.40 -18.88 -5.11
CA ALA A 40 18.89 -17.54 -5.41
C ALA A 40 19.87 -16.42 -5.05
N HIS A 41 20.97 -16.76 -4.36
CA HIS A 41 21.97 -15.79 -3.93
C HIS A 41 22.71 -15.17 -5.14
N PRO A 42 22.67 -13.85 -5.34
CA PRO A 42 23.29 -13.19 -6.49
C PRO A 42 24.82 -13.39 -6.61
N GLY A 43 25.50 -13.63 -5.48
CA GLY A 43 26.94 -13.94 -5.44
C GLY A 43 27.27 -15.44 -5.62
N GLY A 44 26.26 -16.30 -5.73
CA GLY A 44 26.40 -17.76 -5.77
C GLY A 44 26.31 -18.40 -4.38
N GLY A 45 25.67 -19.57 -4.31
CA GLY A 45 25.45 -20.29 -3.05
C GLY A 45 26.73 -20.87 -2.42
N ASP A 46 27.77 -21.11 -3.22
CA ASP A 46 29.06 -21.63 -2.73
C ASP A 46 29.70 -20.71 -1.69
N LEU A 47 29.54 -19.38 -1.84
CA LEU A 47 30.04 -18.40 -0.87
C LEU A 47 29.29 -18.46 0.47
N ILE A 48 27.97 -18.74 0.46
CA ILE A 48 27.20 -18.90 1.69
C ILE A 48 27.62 -20.19 2.40
N LEU A 49 27.93 -21.26 1.65
CA LEU A 49 28.33 -22.54 2.21
C LEU A 49 29.65 -22.48 2.99
N GLU A 50 30.56 -21.58 2.65
CA GLU A 50 31.80 -21.35 3.41
C GLU A 50 31.53 -20.84 4.84
N TYR A 51 30.41 -20.13 5.03
CA TYR A 51 29.95 -19.59 6.31
C TYR A 51 28.81 -20.39 6.95
N ALA A 52 28.48 -21.57 6.40
CA ALA A 52 27.43 -22.41 6.96
C ALA A 52 27.75 -22.80 8.42
N GLY A 53 26.76 -22.59 9.30
CA GLY A 53 26.85 -22.80 10.74
C GLY A 53 27.68 -21.76 11.48
N GLN A 54 27.93 -20.58 10.89
CA GLN A 54 28.75 -19.51 11.47
C GLN A 54 27.98 -18.18 11.56
N ASP A 55 28.56 -17.23 12.30
CA ASP A 55 28.08 -15.85 12.35
C ASP A 55 28.63 -15.04 11.18
N VAL A 56 27.73 -14.36 10.48
CA VAL A 56 28.02 -13.61 9.25
C VAL A 56 27.99 -12.09 9.45
N THR A 57 27.88 -11.60 10.69
CA THR A 57 27.75 -10.16 10.99
C THR A 57 28.89 -9.33 10.42
N ASP A 58 30.12 -9.83 10.52
CA ASP A 58 31.30 -9.10 10.07
C ASP A 58 31.46 -9.18 8.55
N ILE A 59 31.19 -10.34 7.93
CA ILE A 59 31.35 -10.53 6.49
C ILE A 59 30.25 -9.84 5.67
N LEU A 60 29.03 -9.72 6.21
CA LEU A 60 27.94 -8.97 5.56
C LEU A 60 28.21 -7.46 5.52
N LYS A 61 29.11 -6.96 6.37
CA LYS A 61 29.52 -5.55 6.46
C LYS A 61 30.91 -5.29 5.87
N ASP A 62 31.56 -6.31 5.33
CA ASP A 62 32.91 -6.17 4.80
C ASP A 62 32.88 -5.53 3.40
N GLU A 63 33.19 -4.24 3.36
CA GLU A 63 33.31 -3.45 2.12
C GLU A 63 34.36 -4.01 1.13
N ILE A 64 35.31 -4.83 1.60
CA ILE A 64 36.39 -5.40 0.78
C ILE A 64 35.93 -6.68 0.06
N SER A 65 35.05 -7.48 0.66
CA SER A 65 34.50 -8.68 0.00
C SER A 65 33.33 -8.34 -0.90
N HIS A 66 32.35 -7.58 -0.38
CA HIS A 66 31.23 -6.96 -1.10
C HIS A 66 30.24 -6.38 -0.08
N ASP A 67 29.90 -5.10 -0.21
CA ASP A 67 28.89 -4.47 0.66
C ASP A 67 27.48 -4.92 0.27
N HIS A 68 26.72 -5.43 1.24
CA HIS A 68 25.35 -5.86 1.04
C HIS A 68 24.42 -4.65 1.26
N SER A 69 23.59 -4.33 0.27
CA SER A 69 22.59 -3.27 0.41
C SER A 69 21.58 -3.59 1.51
N ASP A 70 20.88 -2.57 2.02
CA ASP A 70 19.80 -2.76 3.02
C ASP A 70 18.78 -3.83 2.60
N SER A 71 18.52 -3.96 1.29
CA SER A 71 17.63 -4.98 0.73
C SER A 71 18.12 -6.42 0.88
N ALA A 72 19.42 -6.65 1.02
CA ALA A 72 19.96 -7.98 1.29
C ALA A 72 19.68 -8.43 2.73
N TYR A 73 19.68 -7.50 3.69
CA TYR A 73 19.27 -7.77 5.07
C TYR A 73 17.76 -8.06 5.17
N GLU A 74 16.94 -7.36 4.38
CA GLU A 74 15.49 -7.61 4.30
C GLU A 74 15.16 -8.99 3.72
N ILE A 75 15.92 -9.47 2.71
CA ILE A 75 15.78 -10.83 2.19
C ILE A 75 16.15 -11.85 3.26
N LEU A 76 17.21 -11.60 4.03
CA LEU A 76 17.66 -12.50 5.09
C LEU A 76 16.58 -12.67 6.17
N ASP A 77 15.83 -11.62 6.51
CA ASP A 77 14.73 -11.67 7.50
C ASP A 77 13.60 -12.65 7.13
N GLU A 78 13.37 -12.91 5.84
CA GLU A 78 12.39 -13.92 5.39
C GLU A 78 12.79 -15.35 5.79
N TYR A 79 14.09 -15.58 6.00
CA TYR A 79 14.66 -16.86 6.40
C TYR A 79 14.86 -16.98 7.91
N HIS A 80 14.36 -16.02 8.71
CA HIS A 80 14.52 -16.01 10.16
C HIS A 80 13.69 -17.12 10.82
N ILE A 81 14.38 -18.02 11.54
CA ILE A 81 13.77 -19.20 12.14
C ILE A 81 13.86 -19.23 13.67
N GLY A 82 14.64 -18.36 14.32
CA GLY A 82 14.74 -18.34 15.77
C GLY A 82 15.97 -17.64 16.31
N PHE A 83 16.29 -17.87 17.58
CA PHE A 83 17.37 -17.17 18.28
C PHE A 83 18.41 -18.13 18.85
N VAL A 84 19.67 -17.72 18.95
CA VAL A 84 20.72 -18.48 19.66
C VAL A 84 20.68 -18.16 21.15
N SER A 85 20.70 -19.18 22.02
CA SER A 85 20.97 -19.00 23.45
C SER A 85 22.12 -19.89 23.92
N ASP A 86 23.19 -19.30 24.41
CA ASP A 86 24.25 -20.03 25.11
C ASP A 86 23.90 -20.15 26.60
N VAL A 87 23.19 -21.24 26.97
CA VAL A 87 23.04 -21.59 28.39
C VAL A 87 24.20 -22.49 28.80
N SER A 88 25.20 -21.88 29.44
CA SER A 88 26.09 -22.59 30.38
C SER A 88 25.72 -22.19 31.82
N ALA A 89 25.38 -23.21 32.62
CA ALA A 89 24.73 -23.27 33.95
C ALA A 89 25.42 -22.50 35.13
N PRO A 90 24.99 -22.65 36.42
CA PRO A 90 23.66 -22.49 37.05
C PRO A 90 23.67 -21.56 38.30
N GLY A 91 22.50 -21.03 38.69
CA GLY A 91 22.12 -20.77 40.10
C GLY A 91 22.21 -19.33 40.63
N LYS A 92 21.05 -18.73 40.92
CA LYS A 92 20.63 -18.37 42.29
C LYS A 92 19.19 -17.84 42.31
N THR A 93 18.38 -18.54 43.09
CA THR A 93 17.03 -18.16 43.54
C THR A 93 17.10 -16.85 44.32
N THR A 94 16.22 -15.89 44.02
CA THR A 94 15.74 -14.96 45.06
C THR A 94 14.28 -14.62 44.80
N THR A 95 13.46 -15.17 45.69
CA THR A 95 12.05 -14.88 45.89
C THR A 95 11.86 -13.42 46.33
N THR A 96 10.92 -12.70 45.73
CA THR A 96 10.18 -11.65 46.45
C THR A 96 8.79 -11.48 45.83
N THR A 97 7.79 -11.57 46.68
CA THR A 97 6.34 -11.63 46.42
C THR A 97 5.75 -10.20 46.29
N PRO A 98 4.43 -10.01 46.07
CA PRO A 98 3.89 -9.21 44.97
C PRO A 98 3.30 -7.87 45.43
N THR A 99 3.55 -6.76 44.74
CA THR A 99 2.61 -5.62 44.81
C THR A 99 2.72 -4.66 43.62
N THR A 100 1.54 -4.26 43.16
CA THR A 100 1.20 -3.02 42.43
C THR A 100 1.42 -3.01 40.92
N VAL A 101 0.33 -3.33 40.24
CA VAL A 101 -0.12 -2.80 38.95
C VAL A 101 0.25 -1.32 38.82
N ILE A 102 1.01 -0.95 37.78
CA ILE A 102 0.92 0.30 37.00
C ILE A 102 1.62 0.07 35.65
N GLU A 103 0.86 0.40 34.61
CA GLU A 103 1.25 0.77 33.24
C GLU A 103 1.95 -0.24 32.32
N THR A 104 1.08 -0.96 31.60
CA THR A 104 1.28 -1.42 30.24
C THR A 104 1.62 -0.24 29.32
N VAL A 105 2.88 -0.16 28.89
CA VAL A 105 3.25 0.45 27.62
C VAL A 105 3.90 -0.65 26.80
N THR A 106 3.12 -1.32 25.95
CA THR A 106 3.68 -2.05 24.81
C THR A 106 4.09 -1.03 23.76
N GLU A 107 5.20 -0.34 24.05
CA GLU A 107 6.07 0.27 23.05
C GLU A 107 6.92 -0.87 22.46
N THR A 108 6.44 -1.47 21.38
CA THR A 108 7.30 -2.25 20.48
C THR A 108 7.19 -1.62 19.10
N ASN A 109 7.80 -0.43 18.96
CA ASN A 109 8.35 0.14 17.73
C ASN A 109 8.94 1.53 18.03
N SER A 110 10.12 1.56 18.64
CA SER A 110 10.94 2.77 18.83
C SER A 110 11.70 3.13 17.54
N GLY A 111 10.97 3.28 16.43
CA GLY A 111 11.48 3.78 15.15
C GLY A 111 10.96 5.19 14.87
N PRO A 112 11.66 6.01 14.06
CA PRO A 112 11.17 7.31 13.67
C PRO A 112 9.88 7.18 12.83
N VAL A 113 8.85 7.98 13.13
CA VAL A 113 7.55 7.95 12.43
C VAL A 113 7.37 9.15 11.50
N PHE A 114 6.63 8.97 10.41
CA PHE A 114 6.23 10.06 9.51
C PHE A 114 5.16 10.91 10.18
N ALA A 115 5.35 12.23 10.21
CA ALA A 115 4.47 13.15 10.93
C ALA A 115 3.04 13.19 10.33
N ASN A 116 2.92 13.01 9.03
CA ASN A 116 1.67 13.13 8.28
C ASN A 116 0.74 11.93 8.54
N THR A 117 1.31 10.73 8.70
CA THR A 117 0.57 9.46 8.72
C THR A 117 0.67 8.72 10.06
N GLY A 118 1.71 9.00 10.86
CA GLY A 118 2.03 8.28 12.09
C GLY A 118 2.66 6.90 11.89
N MET A 119 2.95 6.50 10.65
CA MET A 119 3.54 5.20 10.31
C MET A 119 5.06 5.26 10.29
N SER A 120 5.74 4.13 10.46
CA SER A 120 7.20 4.03 10.36
C SER A 120 7.66 3.42 9.04
N ARG A 121 6.91 2.44 8.51
CA ARG A 121 7.28 1.64 7.34
C ARG A 121 6.07 1.08 6.59
N GLU A 122 6.31 0.43 5.45
CA GLU A 122 5.26 -0.19 4.62
C GLU A 122 4.49 -1.28 5.37
N GLU A 123 5.19 -2.10 6.15
CA GLU A 123 4.62 -3.26 6.85
C GLU A 123 3.53 -2.86 7.85
N ASP A 124 3.64 -1.65 8.41
CA ASP A 124 2.68 -1.10 9.36
C ASP A 124 1.26 -1.02 8.75
N LEU A 125 1.14 -0.89 7.42
CA LEU A 125 -0.15 -0.82 6.71
C LEU A 125 -1.01 -2.09 6.84
N SER A 126 -0.39 -3.21 7.19
CA SER A 126 -1.04 -4.52 7.33
C SER A 126 -1.19 -4.96 8.79
N ILE A 127 -0.79 -4.15 9.77
CA ILE A 127 -0.92 -4.46 11.19
C ILE A 127 -2.33 -4.13 11.67
N ASP A 128 -3.06 -5.15 12.15
CA ASP A 128 -4.40 -5.00 12.73
C ASP A 128 -4.45 -3.88 13.78
N THR A 129 -5.37 -2.94 13.61
CA THR A 129 -5.59 -1.85 14.56
C THR A 129 -6.40 -2.35 15.76
N ASP A 130 -5.98 -2.01 17.00
CA ASP A 130 -6.86 -2.16 18.17
C ASP A 130 -7.94 -1.07 18.14
N TYR A 131 -9.17 -1.48 17.83
CA TYR A 131 -10.29 -0.56 17.62
C TYR A 131 -10.64 0.26 18.85
N THR A 132 -10.56 -0.35 20.03
CA THR A 132 -10.97 0.31 21.28
C THR A 132 -9.92 1.33 21.67
N GLN A 133 -8.64 0.96 21.56
CA GLN A 133 -7.53 1.84 21.87
C GLN A 133 -7.40 2.97 20.84
N ASP A 134 -7.58 2.70 19.54
CA ASP A 134 -7.58 3.72 18.48
C ASP A 134 -8.68 4.77 18.72
N PHE A 135 -9.92 4.33 18.93
CA PHE A 135 -11.02 5.25 19.22
C PHE A 135 -10.81 6.02 20.53
N LYS A 136 -10.22 5.37 21.55
CA LYS A 136 -9.90 6.04 22.82
C LYS A 136 -8.85 7.13 22.64
N THR A 137 -7.85 6.90 21.79
CA THR A 137 -6.70 7.78 21.58
C THR A 137 -7.05 8.93 20.63
N HIS A 138 -7.61 8.61 19.46
CA HIS A 138 -7.79 9.57 18.37
C HIS A 138 -9.17 10.21 18.33
N LYS A 139 -10.17 9.63 19.00
CA LYS A 139 -11.56 10.16 19.03
C LYS A 139 -12.16 10.40 17.64
N PHE A 140 -11.72 9.63 16.64
CA PHE A 140 -12.19 9.72 15.26
C PHE A 140 -13.35 8.75 14.99
N LEU A 141 -13.14 7.66 14.27
CA LEU A 141 -14.19 6.69 13.93
C LEU A 141 -14.00 5.39 14.74
N ASP A 142 -15.08 4.92 15.37
CA ASP A 142 -15.09 3.64 16.09
C ASP A 142 -15.25 2.48 15.09
N LEU A 143 -14.16 1.75 14.85
CA LEU A 143 -14.13 0.61 13.93
C LEU A 143 -15.06 -0.55 14.37
N ASN A 144 -15.57 -0.56 15.61
CA ASN A 144 -16.58 -1.54 16.03
C ASN A 144 -17.98 -1.23 15.47
N LYS A 145 -18.18 -0.08 14.82
CA LYS A 145 -19.49 0.40 14.35
C LYS A 145 -19.44 0.83 12.89
N PRO A 146 -20.61 0.92 12.21
CA PRO A 146 -20.68 1.41 10.83
C PRO A 146 -20.11 2.83 10.67
N LEU A 147 -19.18 3.02 9.73
CA LEU A 147 -18.40 4.25 9.63
C LEU A 147 -19.17 5.45 9.04
N LEU A 148 -20.06 5.22 8.07
CA LEU A 148 -20.65 6.32 7.30
C LEU A 148 -21.52 7.24 8.16
N MET A 149 -22.39 6.65 8.99
CA MET A 149 -23.29 7.43 9.85
C MET A 149 -22.56 8.05 11.04
N GLN A 150 -21.41 7.50 11.45
CA GLN A 150 -20.54 8.16 12.43
C GLN A 150 -19.99 9.47 11.86
N LEU A 151 -19.45 9.43 10.63
CA LEU A 151 -18.93 10.61 9.95
C LEU A 151 -20.03 11.63 9.66
N TRP A 152 -21.17 11.19 9.10
CA TRP A 152 -22.29 12.06 8.75
C TRP A 152 -22.89 12.82 9.95
N ASN A 153 -22.93 12.17 11.12
CA ASN A 153 -23.46 12.75 12.36
C ASN A 153 -22.37 13.32 13.27
N SER A 154 -21.11 13.35 12.81
CA SER A 154 -20.01 13.92 13.57
C SER A 154 -20.10 15.46 13.61
N ASN A 155 -19.39 16.03 14.57
CA ASN A 155 -19.09 17.46 14.64
C ASN A 155 -17.60 17.72 14.38
N PHE A 156 -16.96 16.90 13.54
CA PHE A 156 -15.55 17.08 13.20
C PHE A 156 -15.37 18.35 12.39
N SER A 157 -14.32 19.12 12.72
CA SER A 157 -13.83 20.14 11.80
C SER A 157 -13.07 19.48 10.66
N LYS A 158 -12.96 20.20 9.55
CA LYS A 158 -12.13 19.84 8.40
C LYS A 158 -10.71 19.47 8.80
N GLU A 159 -10.07 20.29 9.63
CA GLU A 159 -8.68 20.12 10.02
C GLU A 159 -8.49 18.81 10.79
N PHE A 160 -9.36 18.54 11.77
CA PHE A 160 -9.33 17.30 12.53
C PHE A 160 -9.61 16.08 11.64
N TYR A 161 -10.59 16.19 10.74
CA TYR A 161 -10.92 15.14 9.79
C TYR A 161 -9.73 14.81 8.88
N LEU A 162 -9.09 15.81 8.27
CA LEU A 162 -7.97 15.63 7.36
C LEU A 162 -6.73 15.06 8.07
N GLU A 163 -6.50 15.48 9.33
CA GLU A 163 -5.43 14.90 10.15
C GLU A 163 -5.66 13.41 10.42
N GLN A 164 -6.90 12.98 10.64
CA GLN A 164 -7.19 11.59 11.00
C GLN A 164 -7.42 10.67 9.81
N ILE A 165 -8.04 11.16 8.73
CA ILE A 165 -8.43 10.31 7.60
C ILE A 165 -7.23 9.80 6.79
N HIS A 166 -6.15 10.58 6.73
CA HIS A 166 -4.91 10.20 6.04
C HIS A 166 -3.93 9.42 6.91
N ARG A 167 -4.30 9.12 8.16
CA ARG A 167 -3.54 8.22 9.04
C ARG A 167 -4.10 6.80 8.88
N PRO A 168 -3.38 5.88 8.23
CA PRO A 168 -3.94 4.57 7.89
C PRO A 168 -4.26 3.71 9.12
N ARG A 169 -5.37 2.99 9.05
CA ARG A 169 -5.77 1.91 9.97
C ARG A 169 -5.89 0.60 9.19
N HIS A 170 -5.92 -0.51 9.91
CA HIS A 170 -6.17 -1.83 9.34
C HIS A 170 -7.31 -2.52 10.10
N TYR A 171 -8.32 -2.97 9.36
CA TYR A 171 -9.42 -3.74 9.92
C TYR A 171 -9.05 -5.23 9.92
N ARG A 172 -9.33 -5.91 11.04
CA ARG A 172 -8.89 -7.27 11.40
C ARG A 172 -8.78 -8.21 10.21
N GLY A 173 -7.60 -8.79 10.03
CA GLY A 173 -7.32 -9.79 8.99
C GLY A 173 -7.58 -9.30 7.56
N GLY A 174 -7.58 -7.98 7.33
CA GLY A 174 -7.89 -7.37 6.04
C GLY A 174 -9.34 -7.51 5.60
N GLU A 175 -10.27 -7.77 6.51
CA GLU A 175 -11.70 -7.70 6.22
C GLU A 175 -12.14 -6.25 5.96
N SER A 176 -13.29 -6.05 5.33
CA SER A 176 -13.84 -4.70 5.15
C SER A 176 -14.61 -4.23 6.37
N ALA A 177 -14.16 -3.15 7.02
CA ALA A 177 -14.87 -2.50 8.14
C ALA A 177 -16.32 -2.16 7.76
N PRO A 178 -17.36 -2.29 8.60
CA PRO A 178 -18.73 -1.98 8.16
C PRO A 178 -18.88 -0.50 7.75
N LEU A 179 -19.38 -0.20 6.55
CA LEU A 179 -19.64 1.18 6.14
C LEU A 179 -21.06 1.62 6.53
N PHE A 180 -22.05 0.83 6.12
CA PHE A 180 -23.48 1.04 6.38
C PHE A 180 -23.99 0.15 7.51
N GLY A 181 -23.47 -1.08 7.62
CA GLY A 181 -23.89 -2.06 8.63
C GLY A 181 -25.30 -2.62 8.42
N ASN A 182 -25.85 -2.50 7.22
CA ASN A 182 -27.20 -2.95 6.86
C ASN A 182 -27.22 -3.47 5.41
N PHE A 183 -28.41 -3.57 4.80
CA PHE A 183 -28.58 -4.10 3.43
C PHE A 183 -27.88 -3.28 2.32
N LEU A 184 -27.43 -2.05 2.61
CA LEU A 184 -26.65 -1.22 1.68
C LEU A 184 -25.16 -1.59 1.65
N GLU A 185 -24.66 -2.37 2.62
CA GLU A 185 -23.25 -2.76 2.72
C GLU A 185 -22.65 -3.33 1.41
N PRO A 186 -23.36 -4.18 0.63
CA PRO A 186 -22.84 -4.68 -0.63
C PRO A 186 -22.51 -3.59 -1.66
N LEU A 187 -23.20 -2.44 -1.63
CA LEU A 187 -22.92 -1.32 -2.53
C LEU A 187 -21.57 -0.66 -2.25
N SER A 188 -21.03 -0.84 -1.04
CA SER A 188 -19.73 -0.30 -0.63
C SER A 188 -18.55 -1.20 -0.93
N LYS A 189 -18.79 -2.43 -1.45
CA LYS A 189 -17.76 -3.45 -1.64
C LYS A 189 -17.60 -3.75 -3.13
N THR A 190 -16.53 -3.24 -3.73
CA THR A 190 -16.22 -3.43 -5.14
C THR A 190 -14.96 -4.27 -5.27
N ALA A 191 -15.10 -5.51 -5.77
CA ALA A 191 -13.94 -6.36 -6.05
C ALA A 191 -13.18 -5.85 -7.29
N TRP A 192 -11.86 -6.04 -7.31
CA TRP A 192 -10.99 -5.56 -8.40
C TRP A 192 -11.45 -5.98 -9.81
N TYR A 193 -11.97 -7.19 -9.98
CA TYR A 193 -12.40 -7.71 -11.27
C TYR A 193 -13.71 -7.09 -11.78
N VAL A 194 -14.46 -6.38 -10.93
CA VAL A 194 -15.72 -5.71 -11.31
C VAL A 194 -15.44 -4.63 -12.34
N VAL A 195 -14.35 -3.87 -12.17
CA VAL A 195 -13.95 -2.79 -13.08
C VAL A 195 -13.75 -3.30 -14.52
N PRO A 196 -12.84 -4.25 -14.81
CA PRO A 196 -12.68 -4.76 -16.16
C PRO A 196 -13.92 -5.51 -16.67
N SER A 197 -14.63 -6.24 -15.81
CA SER A 197 -15.82 -7.02 -16.23
C SER A 197 -16.95 -6.14 -16.75
N ILE A 198 -17.16 -4.97 -16.14
CA ILE A 198 -18.21 -4.03 -16.58
C ILE A 198 -17.70 -3.17 -17.74
N TRP A 199 -16.49 -2.61 -17.63
CA TRP A 199 -16.07 -1.53 -18.52
C TRP A 199 -15.36 -2.00 -19.78
N LEU A 200 -14.65 -3.14 -19.79
CA LEU A 200 -14.01 -3.63 -21.02
C LEU A 200 -15.03 -3.96 -22.12
N PRO A 201 -16.18 -4.61 -21.85
CA PRO A 201 -17.22 -4.81 -22.87
C PRO A 201 -17.76 -3.49 -23.42
N CYS A 202 -17.97 -2.48 -22.58
CA CYS A 202 -18.42 -1.15 -23.02
C CYS A 202 -17.39 -0.47 -23.91
N VAL A 203 -16.10 -0.53 -23.54
CA VAL A 203 -14.99 -0.01 -24.34
C VAL A 203 -14.89 -0.73 -25.67
N ALA A 204 -14.97 -2.07 -25.68
CA ALA A 204 -14.90 -2.87 -26.89
C ALA A 204 -16.05 -2.54 -27.85
N TYR A 205 -17.28 -2.47 -27.35
CA TYR A 205 -18.44 -2.07 -28.14
C TYR A 205 -18.31 -0.64 -28.67
N GLY A 206 -17.94 0.32 -27.81
CA GLY A 206 -17.74 1.70 -28.22
C GLY A 206 -16.65 1.85 -29.29
N MET A 207 -15.59 1.05 -29.19
CA MET A 207 -14.53 1.01 -30.20
C MET A 207 -14.99 0.41 -31.53
N MET A 208 -15.85 -0.63 -31.51
CA MET A 208 -16.47 -1.15 -32.73
C MET A 208 -17.37 -0.11 -33.40
N VAL A 209 -18.19 0.60 -32.62
CA VAL A 209 -19.04 1.70 -33.11
C VAL A 209 -18.20 2.84 -33.67
N GLY A 210 -17.12 3.21 -32.96
CA GLY A 210 -16.17 4.24 -33.39
C GLY A 210 -15.50 3.91 -34.72
N ALA A 211 -14.97 2.69 -34.86
CA ALA A 211 -14.34 2.22 -36.10
C ALA A 211 -15.32 2.17 -37.29
N ALA A 212 -16.53 1.64 -37.07
CA ALA A 212 -17.55 1.55 -38.10
C ALA A 212 -17.99 2.95 -38.59
N GLY A 213 -18.21 3.88 -37.67
CA GLY A 213 -18.66 5.24 -38.00
C GLY A 213 -17.56 6.14 -38.58
N LEU A 214 -16.29 5.92 -38.22
CA LEU A 214 -15.16 6.61 -38.84
C LEU A 214 -14.80 6.03 -40.22
N GLY A 215 -15.25 4.81 -40.54
CA GLY A 215 -14.88 4.11 -41.77
C GLY A 215 -13.39 3.74 -41.86
N SER A 216 -12.63 3.90 -40.77
CA SER A 216 -11.19 3.66 -40.70
C SER A 216 -10.79 3.19 -39.31
N THR A 217 -10.31 1.94 -39.22
CA THR A 217 -9.80 1.35 -37.99
C THR A 217 -8.56 2.08 -37.49
N ALA A 218 -7.69 2.55 -38.39
CA ALA A 218 -6.49 3.32 -38.04
C ALA A 218 -6.86 4.67 -37.41
N ALA A 219 -7.87 5.37 -37.96
CA ALA A 219 -8.35 6.63 -37.38
C ALA A 219 -8.93 6.40 -35.97
N ALA A 220 -9.76 5.37 -35.81
CA ALA A 220 -10.35 5.02 -34.53
C ALA A 220 -9.28 4.63 -33.48
N ALA A 221 -8.28 3.84 -33.87
CA ALA A 221 -7.16 3.48 -33.00
C ALA A 221 -6.30 4.69 -32.59
N SER A 222 -6.15 5.66 -33.49
CA SER A 222 -5.43 6.91 -33.19
C SER A 222 -6.17 7.74 -32.14
N TYR A 223 -7.49 7.92 -32.29
CA TYR A 223 -8.32 8.61 -31.30
C TYR A 223 -8.34 7.88 -29.96
N PHE A 224 -8.46 6.55 -29.97
CA PHE A 224 -8.38 5.72 -28.78
C PHE A 224 -7.05 5.90 -28.05
N THR A 225 -5.93 5.86 -28.77
CA THR A 225 -4.59 6.07 -28.19
C THR A 225 -4.47 7.49 -27.61
N GLY A 226 -4.99 8.51 -28.31
CA GLY A 226 -5.07 9.86 -27.78
C GLY A 226 -5.85 9.94 -26.47
N GLY A 227 -6.99 9.25 -26.39
CA GLY A 227 -7.78 9.13 -25.16
C GLY A 227 -7.02 8.45 -24.01
N LEU A 228 -6.28 7.38 -24.30
CA LEU A 228 -5.44 6.68 -23.33
C LEU A 228 -4.31 7.58 -22.81
N CYS A 229 -3.66 8.36 -23.68
CA CYS A 229 -2.65 9.33 -23.24
C CYS A 229 -3.27 10.43 -22.37
N LEU A 230 -4.44 10.95 -22.76
CA LEU A 230 -5.18 11.95 -21.97
C LEU A 230 -5.58 11.41 -20.60
N TRP A 231 -5.91 10.13 -20.49
CA TRP A 231 -6.21 9.51 -19.20
C TRP A 231 -5.08 9.72 -18.19
N THR A 232 -3.81 9.55 -18.58
CA THR A 232 -2.70 9.71 -17.62
C THR A 232 -2.65 11.11 -16.99
N LEU A 233 -3.06 12.14 -17.73
CA LEU A 233 -3.17 13.50 -17.20
C LEU A 233 -4.43 13.66 -16.33
N ILE A 234 -5.55 13.07 -16.75
CA ILE A 234 -6.80 13.08 -15.99
C ILE A 234 -6.60 12.38 -14.63
N GLU A 235 -5.93 11.24 -14.61
CA GLU A 235 -5.51 10.52 -13.40
C GLU A 235 -4.80 11.47 -12.44
N TYR A 236 -3.72 12.10 -12.91
CA TYR A 236 -2.94 13.02 -12.09
C TYR A 236 -3.79 14.18 -11.55
N VAL A 237 -4.58 14.81 -12.42
CA VAL A 237 -5.42 15.97 -12.05
C VAL A 237 -6.51 15.58 -11.06
N MET A 238 -7.19 14.45 -11.29
CA MET A 238 -8.23 13.97 -10.38
C MET A 238 -7.63 13.56 -9.04
N HIS A 239 -6.53 12.83 -9.03
CA HIS A 239 -5.88 12.40 -7.80
C HIS A 239 -5.43 13.60 -6.96
N ARG A 240 -4.79 14.59 -7.59
CA ARG A 240 -4.28 15.78 -6.90
C ARG A 240 -5.36 16.77 -6.47
N PHE A 241 -6.33 17.07 -7.32
CA PHE A 241 -7.24 18.22 -7.11
C PHE A 241 -8.67 17.84 -6.72
N LEU A 242 -9.06 16.57 -6.88
CA LEU A 242 -10.38 16.09 -6.49
C LEU A 242 -10.30 15.09 -5.33
N PHE A 243 -9.43 14.09 -5.44
CA PHE A 243 -9.26 13.07 -4.40
C PHE A 243 -8.53 13.65 -3.18
N HIS A 244 -7.46 14.43 -3.39
CA HIS A 244 -6.81 15.25 -2.37
C HIS A 244 -7.26 16.73 -2.39
N ILE A 245 -8.58 16.96 -2.43
CA ILE A 245 -9.10 18.34 -2.37
C ILE A 245 -8.76 19.05 -1.05
N ASP A 246 -8.52 18.29 0.02
CA ASP A 246 -7.91 18.62 1.32
C ASP A 246 -8.01 20.08 1.74
N HIS A 247 -7.00 20.90 1.38
CA HIS A 247 -6.95 22.33 1.74
C HIS A 247 -8.25 23.09 1.39
N TRP A 248 -8.84 22.79 0.23
CA TRP A 248 -10.06 23.39 -0.31
C TRP A 248 -11.34 22.66 0.08
N LEU A 249 -11.26 21.57 0.85
CA LEU A 249 -12.43 20.86 1.34
C LEU A 249 -13.33 21.83 2.15
N PRO A 250 -14.65 21.84 1.96
CA PRO A 250 -15.52 22.70 2.75
C PRO A 250 -15.75 22.08 4.13
N ASP A 251 -15.72 22.92 5.17
CA ASP A 251 -15.87 22.50 6.57
C ASP A 251 -17.33 22.22 6.93
N ASN A 252 -17.87 21.12 6.38
CA ASN A 252 -19.21 20.63 6.69
C ASN A 252 -19.32 19.12 6.40
N ARG A 253 -20.27 18.47 7.08
CA ARG A 253 -20.51 17.03 6.99
C ARG A 253 -20.64 16.48 5.56
N VAL A 254 -21.20 17.26 4.63
CA VAL A 254 -21.41 16.81 3.24
C VAL A 254 -20.07 16.76 2.52
N GLY A 255 -19.24 17.80 2.66
CA GLY A 255 -17.87 17.83 2.14
C GLY A 255 -17.04 16.67 2.68
N LEU A 256 -16.99 16.51 4.01
CA LEU A 256 -16.20 15.44 4.64
C LEU A 256 -16.66 14.04 4.18
N THR A 257 -17.97 13.83 4.08
CA THR A 257 -18.52 12.53 3.64
C THR A 257 -18.24 12.25 2.17
N LEU A 258 -18.33 13.26 1.30
CA LEU A 258 -17.99 13.09 -0.12
C LEU A 258 -16.51 12.78 -0.31
N HIS A 259 -15.62 13.49 0.39
CA HIS A 259 -14.18 13.19 0.37
C HIS A 259 -13.90 11.76 0.84
N PHE A 260 -14.53 11.35 1.94
CA PHE A 260 -14.43 9.99 2.47
C PHE A 260 -14.81 8.93 1.45
N LEU A 261 -15.92 9.12 0.73
CA LEU A 261 -16.41 8.17 -0.27
C LEU A 261 -15.60 8.16 -1.58
N LEU A 262 -14.96 9.29 -1.94
CA LEU A 262 -14.16 9.41 -3.16
C LEU A 262 -12.78 8.78 -3.01
N HIS A 263 -12.07 9.10 -1.92
CA HIS A 263 -10.69 8.65 -1.72
C HIS A 263 -10.27 8.48 -0.26
N GLY A 264 -10.86 9.26 0.67
CA GLY A 264 -10.46 9.21 2.07
C GLY A 264 -10.58 7.83 2.73
N ILE A 265 -11.60 7.03 2.37
CA ILE A 265 -11.72 5.65 2.87
C ILE A 265 -10.56 4.76 2.44
N HIS A 266 -9.98 5.00 1.26
CA HIS A 266 -8.83 4.26 0.79
C HIS A 266 -7.58 4.61 1.60
N HIS A 267 -7.29 5.90 1.84
CA HIS A 267 -6.18 6.28 2.73
C HIS A 267 -6.38 5.81 4.17
N TYR A 268 -7.63 5.79 4.65
CA TYR A 268 -7.94 5.34 6.00
C TYR A 268 -7.83 3.82 6.16
N LEU A 269 -8.15 3.04 5.13
CA LEU A 269 -8.10 1.57 5.14
C LEU A 269 -7.44 1.04 3.84
N PRO A 270 -6.13 1.28 3.62
CA PRO A 270 -5.48 1.07 2.32
C PRO A 270 -5.44 -0.40 1.88
N MET A 271 -5.42 -1.32 2.85
CA MET A 271 -5.38 -2.76 2.62
C MET A 271 -6.78 -3.43 2.58
N ASP A 272 -7.86 -2.65 2.57
CA ASP A 272 -9.22 -3.17 2.34
C ASP A 272 -9.44 -3.47 0.85
N LYS A 273 -9.37 -4.75 0.50
CA LYS A 273 -9.48 -5.28 -0.88
C LYS A 273 -10.76 -4.90 -1.62
N TYR A 274 -11.81 -4.47 -0.93
CA TYR A 274 -13.09 -4.12 -1.53
C TYR A 274 -13.37 -2.61 -1.56
N ARG A 275 -12.45 -1.79 -1.06
CA ARG A 275 -12.62 -0.32 -0.94
C ARG A 275 -11.45 0.47 -1.50
N LEU A 276 -10.86 -0.07 -2.56
CA LEU A 276 -9.78 0.56 -3.31
C LEU A 276 -10.28 1.00 -4.69
N VAL A 277 -10.77 0.05 -5.49
CA VAL A 277 -11.24 0.34 -6.85
C VAL A 277 -12.54 1.14 -6.82
N MET A 278 -12.73 2.00 -7.80
CA MET A 278 -13.87 2.90 -7.84
C MET A 278 -15.16 2.11 -8.07
N PRO A 279 -16.18 2.24 -7.19
CA PRO A 279 -17.47 1.60 -7.41
C PRO A 279 -18.08 2.08 -8.73
N PRO A 280 -18.68 1.19 -9.56
CA PRO A 280 -19.22 1.57 -10.87
C PRO A 280 -20.22 2.73 -10.81
N THR A 281 -21.02 2.81 -9.75
CA THR A 281 -21.95 3.92 -9.51
C THR A 281 -21.23 5.26 -9.43
N LEU A 282 -20.14 5.35 -8.66
CA LEU A 282 -19.37 6.59 -8.51
C LEU A 282 -18.58 6.92 -9.78
N PHE A 283 -18.02 5.89 -10.44
CA PHE A 283 -17.35 6.07 -11.72
C PHE A 283 -18.26 6.68 -12.79
N VAL A 284 -19.53 6.25 -12.91
CA VAL A 284 -20.48 6.83 -13.87
C VAL A 284 -20.66 8.33 -13.65
N PHE A 285 -20.81 8.76 -12.40
CA PHE A 285 -20.93 10.19 -12.07
C PHE A 285 -19.67 10.98 -12.43
N LEU A 286 -18.49 10.43 -12.13
CA LEU A 286 -17.20 11.07 -12.44
C LEU A 286 -16.91 11.08 -13.95
N ALA A 287 -17.30 10.05 -14.69
CA ALA A 287 -17.06 9.92 -16.13
C ALA A 287 -18.03 10.76 -16.98
N ALA A 288 -19.26 11.01 -16.51
CA ALA A 288 -20.27 11.78 -17.23
C ALA A 288 -19.82 13.17 -17.73
N PRO A 289 -19.12 14.02 -16.94
CA PRO A 289 -18.60 15.29 -17.45
C PRO A 289 -17.54 15.08 -18.54
N PHE A 290 -16.69 14.06 -18.45
CA PHE A 290 -15.69 13.76 -19.49
C PHE A 290 -16.33 13.24 -20.78
N TRP A 291 -17.43 12.49 -20.70
CA TRP A 291 -18.23 12.13 -21.87
C TRP A 291 -18.74 13.38 -22.60
N LYS A 292 -19.34 14.31 -21.86
CA LYS A 292 -19.82 15.58 -22.43
C LYS A 292 -18.68 16.41 -23.01
N LEU A 293 -17.53 16.47 -22.32
CA LEU A 293 -16.35 17.18 -22.77
C LEU A 293 -15.79 16.59 -24.07
N ALA A 294 -15.67 15.26 -24.17
CA ALA A 294 -15.22 14.60 -25.39
C ALA A 294 -16.12 14.97 -26.58
N HIS A 295 -17.44 14.97 -26.40
CA HIS A 295 -18.38 15.34 -27.46
C HIS A 295 -18.41 16.85 -27.77
N ALA A 296 -18.01 17.69 -26.82
CA ALA A 296 -17.85 19.12 -27.07
C ALA A 296 -16.55 19.43 -27.85
N VAL A 297 -15.44 18.78 -27.50
CA VAL A 297 -14.14 18.97 -28.18
C VAL A 297 -14.17 18.36 -29.57
N PHE A 298 -14.67 17.14 -29.70
CA PHE A 298 -14.78 16.41 -30.96
C PHE A 298 -16.17 16.55 -31.58
N TYR A 299 -16.79 17.74 -31.44
CA TYR A 299 -18.16 18.02 -31.92
C TYR A 299 -18.36 17.75 -33.42
N TYR A 300 -17.28 17.85 -34.20
CA TYR A 300 -17.29 17.64 -35.64
C TYR A 300 -17.49 16.17 -36.03
N ASN A 301 -17.25 15.22 -35.12
CA ASN A 301 -17.43 13.79 -35.40
C ASN A 301 -17.75 13.01 -34.11
N TRP A 302 -19.01 12.58 -33.99
CA TRP A 302 -19.49 11.76 -32.88
C TRP A 302 -18.63 10.51 -32.63
N TYR A 303 -18.23 9.80 -33.69
CA TYR A 303 -17.46 8.56 -33.58
C TYR A 303 -16.01 8.79 -33.13
N ALA A 304 -15.44 9.95 -33.47
CA ALA A 304 -14.16 10.38 -32.90
C ALA A 304 -14.28 10.61 -31.38
N ALA A 305 -15.32 11.34 -30.94
CA ALA A 305 -15.59 11.58 -29.53
C ALA A 305 -15.76 10.27 -28.74
N VAL A 306 -16.54 9.32 -29.28
CA VAL A 306 -16.71 7.98 -28.71
C VAL A 306 -15.37 7.25 -28.62
N SER A 307 -14.55 7.27 -29.68
CA SER A 307 -13.26 6.57 -29.71
C SER A 307 -12.27 7.12 -28.68
N VAL A 308 -12.18 8.45 -28.55
CA VAL A 308 -11.35 9.11 -27.52
C VAL A 308 -11.84 8.76 -26.12
N PHE A 309 -13.16 8.86 -25.88
CA PHE A 309 -13.72 8.52 -24.57
C PHE A 309 -13.45 7.06 -24.21
N CYS A 310 -13.60 6.11 -25.15
CA CYS A 310 -13.28 4.71 -24.92
C CYS A 310 -11.80 4.50 -24.58
N GLY A 311 -10.89 5.23 -25.23
CA GLY A 311 -9.47 5.25 -24.88
C GLY A 311 -9.22 5.74 -23.45
N GLY A 312 -9.91 6.80 -23.04
CA GLY A 312 -9.86 7.32 -21.67
C GLY A 312 -10.38 6.32 -20.64
N VAL A 313 -11.54 5.70 -20.89
CA VAL A 313 -12.10 4.66 -20.01
C VAL A 313 -11.21 3.42 -19.95
N PHE A 314 -10.56 3.04 -21.05
CA PHE A 314 -9.56 1.97 -21.02
C PHE A 314 -8.37 2.33 -20.14
N GLY A 315 -7.86 3.57 -20.26
CA GLY A 315 -6.84 4.09 -19.36
C GLY A 315 -7.25 4.01 -17.89
N TYR A 316 -8.49 4.37 -17.58
CA TYR A 316 -9.07 4.19 -16.24
C TYR A 316 -9.02 2.73 -15.75
N ILE A 317 -9.40 1.77 -16.59
CA ILE A 317 -9.34 0.34 -16.23
C ILE A 317 -7.89 -0.05 -15.91
N CYS A 318 -6.94 0.39 -16.73
CA CYS A 318 -5.52 0.15 -16.47
C CYS A 318 -5.06 0.78 -15.16
N TYR A 319 -5.48 2.01 -14.88
CA TYR A 319 -5.19 2.71 -13.62
C TYR A 319 -5.73 1.97 -12.41
N ASP A 320 -7.02 1.64 -12.38
CA ASP A 320 -7.65 1.04 -11.18
C ASP A 320 -7.08 -0.35 -10.88
N LEU A 321 -6.78 -1.13 -11.94
CA LEU A 321 -6.10 -2.41 -11.80
C LEU A 321 -4.66 -2.25 -11.32
N THR A 322 -3.90 -1.30 -11.90
CA THR A 322 -2.54 -1.00 -11.44
C THR A 322 -2.58 -0.63 -9.97
N HIS A 323 -3.39 0.36 -9.60
CA HIS A 323 -3.58 0.81 -8.23
C HIS A 323 -3.89 -0.35 -7.28
N TYR A 324 -4.85 -1.20 -7.65
CA TYR A 324 -5.20 -2.36 -6.84
C TYR A 324 -4.02 -3.31 -6.59
N PHE A 325 -3.28 -3.64 -7.65
CA PHE A 325 -2.18 -4.60 -7.57
C PHE A 325 -0.91 -4.03 -6.93
N LEU A 326 -0.71 -2.70 -6.95
CA LEU A 326 0.35 -2.04 -6.18
C LEU A 326 0.17 -2.32 -4.68
N HIS A 327 -1.06 -2.29 -4.17
CA HIS A 327 -1.33 -2.61 -2.76
C HIS A 327 -1.33 -4.11 -2.44
N HIS A 328 -1.90 -4.94 -3.32
CA HIS A 328 -2.32 -6.30 -2.92
C HIS A 328 -1.49 -7.46 -3.49
N ARG A 329 -0.45 -7.17 -4.28
CA ARG A 329 0.38 -8.21 -4.89
C ARG A 329 1.87 -7.92 -4.75
N ASN A 330 2.63 -9.00 -4.80
CA ASN A 330 4.05 -8.91 -5.12
C ASN A 330 4.16 -8.79 -6.64
N LEU A 331 4.75 -7.68 -7.10
CA LEU A 331 4.82 -7.34 -8.51
C LEU A 331 6.21 -7.68 -9.08
N PRO A 332 6.31 -7.91 -10.40
CA PRO A 332 7.59 -8.05 -11.08
C PRO A 332 8.52 -6.86 -10.78
N SER A 333 9.84 -7.08 -10.86
CA SER A 333 10.86 -6.08 -10.51
C SER A 333 10.63 -4.70 -11.15
N TYR A 334 10.23 -4.67 -12.42
CA TYR A 334 9.96 -3.42 -13.17
C TYR A 334 8.72 -2.63 -12.69
N TYR A 335 7.87 -3.21 -11.84
CA TYR A 335 6.77 -2.51 -11.16
C TYR A 335 7.01 -2.27 -9.67
N LYS A 336 8.06 -2.88 -9.07
CA LYS A 336 8.33 -2.74 -7.63
C LYS A 336 8.64 -1.30 -7.24
N GLU A 337 9.35 -0.54 -8.08
CA GLU A 337 9.61 0.88 -7.83
C GLU A 337 8.33 1.71 -7.80
N LEU A 338 7.39 1.44 -8.72
CA LEU A 338 6.10 2.12 -8.74
C LEU A 338 5.26 1.73 -7.52
N LYS A 339 5.33 0.47 -7.08
CA LYS A 339 4.68 0.01 -5.84
C LYS A 339 5.24 0.77 -4.64
N LYS A 340 6.56 0.79 -4.47
CA LYS A 340 7.23 1.52 -3.38
C LYS A 340 6.83 2.99 -3.39
N TYR A 341 6.85 3.63 -4.56
CA TYR A 341 6.46 5.02 -4.72
C TYR A 341 5.01 5.27 -4.28
N HIS A 342 4.06 4.46 -4.76
CA HIS A 342 2.66 4.61 -4.39
C HIS A 342 2.40 4.31 -2.92
N LEU A 343 3.06 3.32 -2.34
CA LEU A 343 2.90 3.03 -0.91
C LEU A 343 3.50 4.13 -0.03
N GLN A 344 4.62 4.74 -0.44
CA GLN A 344 5.17 5.93 0.24
C GLN A 344 4.18 7.10 0.24
N HIS A 345 3.39 7.27 -0.81
CA HIS A 345 2.29 8.24 -0.80
C HIS A 345 1.26 7.95 0.31
N HIS A 346 0.97 6.68 0.61
CA HIS A 346 0.05 6.27 1.67
C HIS A 346 0.62 6.37 3.08
N PHE A 347 1.84 5.85 3.32
CA PHE A 347 2.41 5.73 4.66
C PHE A 347 3.40 6.84 5.02
N ALA A 348 3.90 7.65 4.09
CA ALA A 348 4.89 8.69 4.37
C ALA A 348 4.40 10.11 4.04
N ASP A 349 4.01 10.36 2.80
CA ASP A 349 3.65 11.70 2.33
C ASP A 349 2.51 11.68 1.29
N PHE A 350 1.29 11.93 1.74
CA PHE A 350 0.11 12.00 0.88
C PHE A 350 -0.02 13.33 0.12
N GLU A 351 0.83 14.32 0.39
CA GLU A 351 0.79 15.64 -0.29
C GLU A 351 1.55 15.63 -1.63
N ASN A 352 2.24 14.53 -1.96
CA ASN A 352 2.98 14.32 -3.20
C ASN A 352 2.76 12.89 -3.73
N GLY A 353 3.23 12.59 -4.95
CA GLY A 353 3.13 11.25 -5.51
C GLY A 353 1.75 10.90 -6.07
N PHE A 354 1.14 11.82 -6.82
CA PHE A 354 -0.22 11.64 -7.35
C PHE A 354 -0.28 10.74 -8.58
N GLY A 355 0.85 10.45 -9.23
CA GLY A 355 0.91 9.52 -10.36
C GLY A 355 0.92 8.07 -9.89
N VAL A 356 -0.12 7.30 -10.23
CA VAL A 356 -0.27 5.89 -9.83
C VAL A 356 0.15 4.94 -10.95
N THR A 357 -0.18 5.25 -12.20
CA THR A 357 0.27 4.47 -13.37
C THR A 357 1.70 4.82 -13.77
N SER A 358 2.13 6.06 -13.51
CA SER A 358 3.49 6.51 -13.74
C SER A 358 3.81 7.79 -12.97
N ARG A 359 5.10 8.03 -12.70
CA ARG A 359 5.63 9.25 -12.07
C ARG A 359 5.75 10.44 -13.04
N PHE A 360 5.33 10.29 -14.29
CA PHE A 360 5.60 11.26 -15.35
C PHE A 360 5.04 12.65 -15.00
N TRP A 361 3.77 12.73 -14.61
CA TRP A 361 3.14 14.01 -14.30
C TRP A 361 3.61 14.61 -12.97
N ASP A 362 4.03 13.78 -12.00
CA ASP A 362 4.69 14.26 -10.79
C ASP A 362 6.00 15.00 -11.13
N ARG A 363 6.81 14.48 -12.06
CA ARG A 363 8.02 15.17 -12.54
C ARG A 363 7.71 16.48 -13.24
N VAL A 364 6.72 16.45 -14.13
CA VAL A 364 6.32 17.62 -14.93
C VAL A 364 5.81 18.75 -14.04
N PHE A 365 5.04 18.43 -13.00
CA PHE A 365 4.38 19.40 -12.13
C PHE A 365 5.06 19.58 -10.76
N GLY A 366 6.22 18.95 -10.55
CA GLY A 366 7.04 19.12 -9.34
C GLY A 366 6.40 18.57 -8.06
N THR A 367 5.73 17.42 -8.15
CA THR A 367 5.11 16.71 -7.00
C THR A 367 5.67 15.31 -6.82
N GLU A 368 6.93 15.08 -7.21
CA GLU A 368 7.58 13.80 -6.91
C GLU A 368 7.79 13.64 -5.41
N LEU A 369 7.54 12.43 -4.91
CA LEU A 369 7.89 12.07 -3.54
C LEU A 369 9.40 12.21 -3.34
N VAL A 370 9.78 13.14 -2.49
CA VAL A 370 11.12 13.22 -1.92
C VAL A 370 11.01 12.47 -0.60
N SER A 371 11.65 11.30 -0.46
CA SER A 371 11.54 10.49 0.75
C SER A 371 11.79 11.36 1.99
N PRO A 372 10.75 11.65 2.81
CA PRO A 372 10.95 12.49 3.98
C PRO A 372 11.83 11.74 4.96
N ALA A 373 12.71 12.44 5.68
CA ALA A 373 13.39 11.82 6.81
C ALA A 373 12.35 11.60 7.93
N PRO A 374 12.14 10.37 8.44
CA PRO A 374 11.20 10.14 9.51
C PRO A 374 11.65 10.86 10.79
N LYS A 375 10.71 11.31 11.63
CA LYS A 375 11.01 12.14 12.83
C LYS A 375 11.89 11.36 13.81
N GLY A 376 13.10 11.85 14.04
CA GLY A 376 14.06 11.25 14.99
C GLY A 376 15.31 10.66 14.35
N SER A 377 15.39 10.62 13.01
CA SER A 377 16.68 10.43 12.34
C SER A 377 17.57 11.64 12.62
N LYS A 378 18.63 11.45 13.40
CA LYS A 378 19.72 12.42 13.42
C LYS A 378 20.32 12.38 12.01
N ALA A 379 20.32 13.53 11.32
CA ALA A 379 21.16 13.70 10.15
C ALA A 379 22.60 13.37 10.57
N GLN A 380 23.18 12.33 9.96
CA GLN A 380 24.60 12.02 10.07
C GLN A 380 25.33 12.61 8.88
#